data_AF-A0A392VN39-F1
#
_entry.id   AF-A0A392VN39-F1
#
_cell.length_a   1.000
_cell.length_b   1.000
_cell.length_c   1.000
_cell.angle_alpha   90.00
_cell.angle_beta   90.00
_cell.angle_gamma   90.00
#
_symmetry.space_group_name_H-M   'P 1'
#
loop_
_entity.id
_entity.type
_entity.pdbx_description
1 polymer ?
#
loop_
_entity_poly.entity_id
_entity_poly.type
_entity_poly.pdbx_seq_one_letter_code
_entity_poly.pdbx_strand_id
1 'polypeptide(L)' 'WHRNLRIVLKHEKKLYVLDGPVPKETPPTEAPKAERDAHRKHVNDAIEVSCIMLATMTVELQKQHENMEA' A
#
# COMPACT_ATOMS: atom_id res chain seq x y z
N TRP A 1 -14.52 6.45 -3.81
CA TRP A 1 -13.07 6.17 -3.87
C TRP A 1 -12.73 4.83 -3.21
N HIS A 2 -13.01 4.59 -1.92
CA HIS A 2 -12.59 3.40 -1.17
C HIS A 2 -13.07 2.06 -1.75
N ARG A 3 -14.35 1.98 -2.17
CA ARG A 3 -14.88 0.79 -2.85
C ARG A 3 -14.15 0.50 -4.17
N ASN A 4 -13.86 1.54 -4.96
CA ASN A 4 -13.17 1.41 -6.24
C ASN A 4 -11.70 1.01 -6.03
N LEU A 5 -11.05 1.62 -5.03
CA LEU A 5 -9.70 1.25 -4.59
C LEU A 5 -9.64 -0.24 -4.24
N ARG A 6 -10.54 -0.75 -3.39
CA ARG A 6 -10.56 -2.17 -3.01
C ARG A 6 -10.78 -3.10 -4.21
N ILE A 7 -11.57 -2.69 -5.21
CA ILE A 7 -11.76 -3.46 -6.46
C ILE A 7 -10.45 -3.54 -7.25
N VAL A 8 -9.78 -2.41 -7.48
CA VAL A 8 -8.49 -2.34 -8.19
C VAL A 8 -7.41 -3.14 -7.45
N LEU A 9 -7.27 -2.94 -6.14
CA LEU A 9 -6.25 -3.67 -5.36
C LEU A 9 -6.51 -5.18 -5.30
N LYS A 10 -7.78 -5.61 -5.33
CA LYS A 10 -8.13 -7.03 -5.43
C LYS A 10 -7.74 -7.60 -6.80
N HIS A 11 -7.97 -6.85 -7.88
CA HIS A 11 -7.54 -7.22 -9.22
C HIS A 11 -6.01 -7.37 -9.29
N GLU A 12 -5.27 -6.40 -8.73
CA GLU A 12 -3.80 -6.39 -8.69
C GLU A 12 -3.20 -7.40 -7.70
N LYS A 13 -4.03 -8.12 -6.93
CA LYS A 13 -3.59 -9.02 -5.84
C LYS A 13 -2.76 -8.31 -4.76
N LYS A 14 -3.01 -7.02 -4.55
CA LYS A 14 -2.33 -6.15 -3.57
C LYS A 14 -3.22 -5.73 -2.40
N LEU A 15 -4.45 -6.22 -2.32
CA LEU A 15 -5.37 -5.91 -1.20
C LEU A 15 -4.77 -6.27 0.18
N TYR A 16 -3.91 -7.30 0.21
CA TYR A 16 -3.20 -7.72 1.41
C TYR A 16 -2.27 -6.65 2.00
N VAL A 17 -1.89 -5.63 1.22
CA VAL A 17 -1.10 -4.49 1.72
C VAL A 17 -1.93 -3.63 2.70
N LEU A 18 -3.25 -3.54 2.49
CA LEU A 18 -4.14 -2.76 3.36
C LEU A 18 -4.61 -3.54 4.58
N ASP A 19 -5.04 -4.78 4.36
CA ASP A 19 -5.71 -5.59 5.39
C ASP A 19 -4.75 -6.61 6.06
N GLY A 20 -3.53 -6.75 5.54
CA GLY A 20 -2.53 -7.70 6.02
C GLY A 20 -1.67 -7.15 7.14
N PRO A 21 -0.86 -8.02 7.78
CA PRO A 21 0.07 -7.59 8.80
C PRO A 21 1.10 -6.64 8.18
N VAL A 22 1.34 -5.51 8.85
CA VAL A 22 2.46 -4.61 8.52
C VAL A 22 3.74 -5.43 8.59
N PRO A 23 4.60 -5.39 7.56
CA PRO A 23 5.88 -6.09 7.60
C PRO A 23 6.62 -5.70 8.86
N LYS A 24 7.23 -6.70 9.49
CA LYS A 24 8.23 -6.46 10.53
C LYS A 24 9.39 -5.67 9.90
N GLU A 25 10.18 -5.05 10.77
CA GLU A 25 11.40 -4.31 10.41
C GLU A 25 12.23 -5.04 9.34
N THR A 26 12.98 -4.26 8.55
CA THR A 26 13.82 -4.77 7.47
C THR A 26 14.58 -6.01 7.92
N PRO A 27 14.42 -7.16 7.23
CA PRO A 27 15.04 -8.40 7.65
C PRO A 27 16.57 -8.26 7.66
N PRO A 28 17.27 -8.87 8.63
CA PRO A 28 18.73 -8.84 8.69
C PRO A 28 19.39 -9.31 7.39
N THR A 29 20.61 -8.86 7.12
CA THR A 29 21.36 -9.26 5.92
C THR A 29 21.52 -10.79 5.82
N GLU A 30 21.67 -11.45 6.97
CA GLU A 30 21.82 -12.90 7.13
C GLU A 30 20.49 -13.67 7.03
N ALA A 31 19.35 -12.97 6.97
CA ALA A 31 18.05 -13.62 6.84
C ALA A 31 17.96 -14.41 5.52
N PRO A 32 17.17 -15.49 5.48
CA PRO A 32 16.95 -16.27 4.28
C PRO A 32 16.59 -15.37 3.09
N LYS A 33 17.15 -15.66 1.91
CA LYS A 33 16.88 -14.89 0.68
C LYS A 33 15.37 -14.75 0.42
N ALA A 34 14.60 -15.81 0.65
CA ALA A 34 13.15 -15.79 0.48
C ALA A 34 12.46 -14.75 1.37
N GLU A 35 12.92 -14.58 2.61
CA GLU A 35 12.38 -13.58 3.55
C GLU A 35 12.72 -12.16 3.09
N ARG A 36 13.98 -11.92 2.69
CA ARG A 36 14.42 -10.64 2.13
C ARG A 36 13.68 -10.26 0.85
N ASP A 37 13.43 -11.25 -0.01
CA ASP A 37 12.70 -11.08 -1.27
C ASP A 37 11.21 -10.82 -1.02
N ALA A 38 10.59 -11.51 -0.05
CA ALA A 38 9.22 -11.25 0.36
C ALA A 38 9.05 -9.84 0.95
N HIS A 39 9.97 -9.39 1.81
CA HIS A 39 9.97 -8.04 2.34
C HIS A 39 10.10 -6.99 1.23
N ARG A 40 11.08 -7.15 0.32
CA ARG A 40 11.26 -6.22 -0.81
C ARG A 40 10.03 -6.16 -1.71
N LYS A 41 9.40 -7.31 -1.98
CA LYS A 41 8.15 -7.36 -2.74
C LYS A 41 7.05 -6.57 -2.03
N HIS A 42 6.89 -6.77 -0.73
CA HIS A 42 5.89 -6.04 0.04
C HIS A 42 6.11 -4.53 -0.02
N VAL A 43 7.36 -4.06 0.15
CA VAL A 43 7.69 -2.62 0.06
C VAL A 43 7.31 -2.07 -1.32
N ASN A 44 7.63 -2.78 -2.40
CA ASN A 44 7.26 -2.36 -3.75
C ASN A 44 5.73 -2.32 -3.94
N ASP A 45 5.03 -3.36 -3.49
CA ASP A 45 3.56 -3.42 -3.57
C ASP A 45 2.92 -2.29 -2.74
N ALA A 46 3.51 -1.89 -1.62
CA ALA A 46 3.06 -0.77 -0.79
C ALA A 46 3.23 0.60 -1.48
N ILE A 47 4.34 0.78 -2.20
CA ILE A 47 4.55 1.99 -3.01
C ILE A 47 3.49 2.06 -4.12
N GLU A 48 3.25 0.96 -4.83
CA GLU A 48 2.22 0.93 -5.88
C GLU A 48 0.82 1.19 -5.33
N VAL A 49 0.47 0.57 -4.20
CA VAL A 49 -0.82 0.82 -3.53
C VAL A 49 -0.97 2.29 -3.17
N SER A 50 0.09 2.95 -2.68
CA SER A 50 0.08 4.37 -2.35
C SER A 50 -0.20 5.25 -3.58
N CYS A 51 0.41 4.92 -4.73
CA CYS A 51 0.11 5.59 -6.00
C CYS A 51 -1.33 5.38 -6.46
N ILE A 52 -1.86 4.15 -6.36
CA ILE A 52 -3.25 3.83 -6.73
C ILE A 52 -4.23 4.56 -5.80
N MET A 53 -3.95 4.61 -4.50
CA MET A 53 -4.74 5.37 -3.54
C MET A 53 -4.81 6.83 -3.96
N LEU A 54 -3.66 7.47 -4.24
CA LEU A 54 -3.61 8.85 -4.67
C LEU A 54 -4.36 9.09 -5.99
N ALA A 55 -4.23 8.19 -6.96
CA ALA A 55 -4.90 8.29 -8.27
C ALA A 55 -6.41 8.05 -8.20
N THR A 56 -6.89 7.26 -7.24
CA THR A 56 -8.32 6.93 -7.07
C THR A 56 -9.04 7.83 -6.07
N MET A 57 -8.30 8.59 -5.26
CA MET A 57 -8.84 9.69 -4.47
C MET A 57 -9.31 10.79 -5.41
N THR A 58 -10.61 11.08 -5.40
CA THR A 58 -11.17 12.21 -6.14
C THR A 58 -10.62 13.52 -5.61
N VAL A 59 -10.58 14.57 -6.45
CA VAL A 59 -10.10 15.91 -6.07
C VAL A 59 -10.87 16.45 -4.86
N GLU A 60 -12.17 16.15 -4.71
CA GLU A 60 -12.91 16.49 -3.47
C GLU A 60 -12.32 15.84 -2.22
N LEU A 61 -11.83 14.60 -2.30
CA LEU A 61 -11.25 13.91 -1.15
C LEU A 61 -9.87 14.44 -0.77
N GLN A 62 -9.06 14.83 -1.78
CA GLN A 62 -7.78 15.51 -1.55
C GLN A 62 -8.02 16.85 -0.81
N LYS A 63 -8.99 17.65 -1.27
CA LYS A 63 -9.37 18.92 -0.62
C LYS A 63 -9.90 18.75 0.82
N GLN A 64 -10.58 17.64 1.13
CA GLN A 64 -11.04 17.38 2.50
C GLN A 64 -9.89 17.06 3.47
N HIS A 65 -8.79 16.46 3.01
CA HIS A 65 -7.61 16.21 3.83
C HIS A 65 -6.74 17.48 3.99
N GLU A 66 -6.62 18.31 2.95
CA GLU A 66 -5.93 19.61 3.04
C GLU A 66 -6.56 20.52 4.11
N ASN A 67 -7.89 20.45 4.29
CA ASN A 67 -8.62 21.21 5.30
C ASN A 67 -8.60 20.57 6.71
N MET A 68 -8.03 19.37 6.86
CA MET A 68 -7.96 18.65 8.15
C MET A 68 -6.63 18.88 8.88
N GLU A 69 -5.63 19.46 8.20
CA GLU A 69 -4.35 19.93 8.76
C GLU A 69 -4.45 21.39 9.29
N ALA A 70 -5.65 21.86 9.65
CA ALA A 70 -5.90 23.21 10.20
C ALA A 70 -6.30 23.16 11.68
#